data_AF-L7CBU2-F1
#
_entry.id   AF-L7CBU2-F1
#
_cell.length_a   1.000
_cell.length_b   1.000
_cell.length_c   1.000
_cell.angle_alpha   90.00
_cell.angle_beta   90.00
_cell.angle_gamma   90.00
#
_symmetry.space_group_name_H-M   'P 1'
#
loop_
_entity.id
_entity.type
_entity.pdbx_description
1 polymer ?
#
loop_
_entity_poly.entity_id
_entity_poly.type
_entity_poly.pdbx_seq_one_letter_code
_entity_poly.pdbx_strand_id
1 'polypeptide(L)'
;MFHSQRRIIRVLGWSCTLVAFLLFAFFVGTVHTIADDPAKSQESVLENRIEIHPQLMSGAAPVGEEAFAELAKLGVKVVVSVDGQRPEIELARKHGLRYIHIPIGYDGVHEHACKAAAALTKQIKDPMYVHCHHGKHRGPAMAAVIAQSAGWLDRKQAIELLKRAGTGSQYAGLWRDVDGFQPQPISVELPKLVEVAEISTLASHMVDTSLQYEVLLDSMKTNEWKVSDVRLLQEALRESHRVCNEEMRPWMHDSVRLVHAMESQVERKDFQELRESMTRLKQACNQCHERYRN
;
A
#
# COMPACT_ATOMS: atom_id res chain seq x y z
N MET A 1 -64.21 -79.99 23.10
CA MET A 1 -64.55 -78.94 22.11
C MET A 1 -63.23 -78.38 21.57
N PHE A 2 -62.95 -78.64 20.29
CA PHE A 2 -61.88 -78.11 19.41
C PHE A 2 -60.44 -77.99 19.98
N HIS A 3 -59.50 -78.88 19.57
CA HIS A 3 -58.50 -78.66 18.49
C HIS A 3 -57.47 -77.55 18.85
N SER A 4 -56.16 -77.68 18.71
CA SER A 4 -55.35 -78.59 17.90
C SER A 4 -53.86 -78.20 18.10
N GLN A 5 -52.98 -79.22 18.23
CA GLN A 5 -51.63 -79.33 17.62
C GLN A 5 -50.53 -78.31 18.09
N ARG A 6 -49.25 -78.64 18.36
CA ARG A 6 -48.32 -79.62 17.75
C ARG A 6 -47.18 -80.01 18.71
N ARG A 7 -46.89 -81.33 18.75
CA ARG A 7 -45.61 -82.07 18.59
C ARG A 7 -44.30 -81.44 19.13
N ILE A 8 -43.67 -81.97 20.19
CA ILE A 8 -42.76 -83.17 20.31
C ILE A 8 -41.32 -82.91 19.79
N ILE A 9 -40.35 -83.35 20.61
CA ILE A 9 -38.97 -83.89 20.37
C ILE A 9 -37.90 -83.03 21.08
N ARG A 10 -37.44 -83.41 22.30
CA ARG A 10 -36.28 -84.29 22.66
C ARG A 10 -34.92 -83.73 22.16
N VAL A 11 -33.76 -83.82 22.80
CA VAL A 11 -33.20 -84.41 24.04
C VAL A 11 -31.72 -83.93 24.10
N LEU A 12 -31.15 -83.89 25.31
CA LEU A 12 -29.72 -83.91 25.72
C LEU A 12 -28.62 -83.49 24.73
N GLY A 13 -27.70 -82.66 25.25
CA GLY A 13 -26.30 -82.62 24.82
C GLY A 13 -25.43 -82.02 25.91
N TRP A 14 -24.78 -82.87 26.70
CA TRP A 14 -23.71 -82.50 27.62
C TRP A 14 -22.44 -82.11 26.86
N SER A 15 -21.63 -81.32 27.56
CA SER A 15 -20.16 -81.26 27.54
C SER A 15 -19.43 -80.29 26.60
N CYS A 16 -18.42 -79.66 27.24
CA CYS A 16 -17.10 -79.30 26.72
C CYS A 16 -16.84 -77.91 26.08
N THR A 17 -16.22 -77.07 26.93
CA THR A 17 -14.97 -76.31 26.71
C THR A 17 -14.97 -74.98 25.94
N LEU A 18 -14.04 -74.10 26.39
CA LEU A 18 -13.45 -72.89 25.79
C LEU A 18 -14.05 -71.55 26.29
N VAL A 19 -13.42 -70.90 27.27
CA VAL A 19 -12.28 -69.95 27.14
C VAL A 19 -12.66 -68.69 26.36
N ALA A 20 -12.89 -67.59 27.09
CA ALA A 20 -12.58 -66.22 26.65
C ALA A 20 -12.65 -65.27 27.86
N PHE A 21 -11.54 -65.14 28.60
CA PHE A 21 -11.33 -64.01 29.50
C PHE A 21 -11.04 -62.78 28.64
N LEU A 22 -11.97 -61.82 28.62
CA LEU A 22 -11.79 -60.51 28.00
C LEU A 22 -10.76 -59.70 28.79
N LEU A 23 -9.51 -59.68 28.30
CA LEU A 23 -8.51 -58.69 28.68
C LEU A 23 -8.83 -57.37 27.98
N PHE A 24 -9.33 -56.40 28.74
CA PHE A 24 -9.46 -55.02 28.31
C PHE A 24 -8.05 -54.40 28.31
N ALA A 25 -7.39 -54.41 27.16
CA ALA A 25 -6.12 -53.71 26.97
C ALA A 25 -6.39 -52.19 27.01
N PHE A 26 -5.97 -51.53 28.10
CA PHE A 26 -5.83 -50.09 28.15
C PHE A 26 -4.72 -49.67 27.18
N PHE A 27 -5.10 -49.25 25.98
CA PHE A 27 -4.20 -48.54 25.07
C PHE A 27 -4.07 -47.11 25.59
N VAL A 28 -3.07 -46.87 26.45
CA VAL A 28 -2.63 -45.50 26.79
C VAL A 28 -1.93 -44.97 25.54
N GLY A 29 -2.71 -44.34 24.65
CA GLY A 29 -2.15 -43.54 23.58
C GLY A 29 -1.34 -42.42 24.21
N THR A 30 -0.03 -42.47 24.02
CA THR A 30 0.84 -41.29 24.22
C THR A 30 0.37 -40.23 23.24
N VAL A 31 -0.43 -39.29 23.73
CA VAL A 31 -0.66 -38.01 23.07
C VAL A 31 0.70 -37.37 22.94
N HIS A 32 1.32 -37.46 21.76
CA HIS A 32 2.38 -36.54 21.38
C HIS A 32 1.73 -35.16 21.36
N THR A 33 1.89 -34.44 22.46
CA THR A 33 1.79 -33.00 22.47
C THR A 33 2.82 -32.50 21.48
N ILE A 34 2.34 -32.11 20.29
CA ILE A 34 3.09 -31.21 19.42
C ILE A 34 3.35 -30.01 20.31
N ALA A 35 4.60 -29.86 20.74
CA ALA A 35 5.03 -28.67 21.43
C ALA A 35 4.72 -27.50 20.49
N ASP A 36 3.86 -26.58 20.93
CA ASP A 36 3.72 -25.28 20.31
C ASP A 36 5.12 -24.66 20.29
N ASP A 37 5.71 -24.54 19.10
CA ASP A 37 6.94 -23.80 18.90
C ASP A 37 6.65 -22.33 19.24
N PRO A 38 7.26 -21.75 20.30
CA PRO A 38 6.99 -20.38 20.70
C PRO A 38 7.84 -19.45 19.85
N ALA A 39 7.80 -19.60 18.53
CA ALA A 39 8.11 -18.50 17.64
C ALA A 39 6.92 -17.54 17.72
N LYS A 40 6.88 -16.75 18.80
CA LYS A 40 6.13 -15.50 18.83
C LYS A 40 6.38 -14.81 17.49
N SER A 41 5.33 -14.65 16.68
CA SER A 41 5.36 -13.74 15.55
C SER A 41 5.79 -12.40 16.12
N GLN A 42 7.05 -12.03 15.92
CA GLN A 42 7.51 -10.69 16.21
C GLN A 42 6.63 -9.81 15.34
N GLU A 43 5.77 -9.01 15.98
CA GLU A 43 4.87 -8.11 15.27
C GLU A 43 5.76 -7.24 14.37
N SER A 44 5.54 -7.33 13.05
CA SER A 44 6.36 -6.67 12.04
C SER A 44 6.40 -5.17 12.31
N VAL A 45 7.58 -4.54 12.31
CA VAL A 45 7.69 -3.08 12.41
C VAL A 45 7.37 -2.39 11.09
N LEU A 46 7.29 -3.15 9.99
CA LEU A 46 6.85 -2.66 8.68
C LEU A 46 5.33 -2.56 8.61
N GLU A 47 4.82 -1.34 8.58
CA GLU A 47 3.39 -1.08 8.46
C GLU A 47 2.86 -1.33 7.03
N ASN A 48 1.60 -1.77 6.95
CA ASN A 48 0.87 -2.01 5.69
C ASN A 48 1.65 -2.88 4.69
N ARG A 49 2.51 -3.80 5.17
CA ARG A 49 3.24 -4.70 4.30
C ARG A 49 2.29 -5.67 3.59
N ILE A 50 2.47 -5.78 2.28
CA ILE A 50 1.71 -6.66 1.41
C ILE A 50 2.69 -7.46 0.56
N GLU A 51 2.62 -8.78 0.66
CA GLU A 51 3.31 -9.68 -0.24
C GLU A 51 2.53 -9.81 -1.55
N ILE A 52 3.19 -9.50 -2.67
CA ILE A 52 2.57 -9.48 -4.01
C ILE A 52 3.07 -10.66 -4.84
N HIS A 53 4.39 -10.89 -4.79
CA HIS A 53 5.09 -11.95 -5.50
C HIS A 53 6.38 -12.28 -4.69
N PRO A 54 7.01 -13.46 -4.80
CA PRO A 54 8.28 -13.74 -4.11
C PRO A 54 9.40 -12.72 -4.37
N GLN A 55 9.32 -11.96 -5.47
CA GLN A 55 10.27 -10.89 -5.80
C GLN A 55 9.73 -9.47 -5.54
N LEU A 56 8.52 -9.32 -4.99
CA LEU A 56 7.89 -8.01 -4.82
C LEU A 56 6.98 -7.95 -3.59
N MET A 57 7.30 -7.00 -2.72
CA MET A 57 6.48 -6.57 -1.60
C MET A 57 6.17 -5.08 -1.73
N SER A 58 5.08 -4.64 -1.10
CA SER A 58 4.75 -3.22 -0.93
C SER A 58 4.50 -2.90 0.54
N GLY A 59 4.70 -1.66 0.97
CA GLY A 59 4.25 -1.20 2.29
C GLY A 59 4.62 0.24 2.62
N ALA A 60 4.59 0.59 3.89
CA ALA A 60 4.96 1.92 4.39
C ALA A 60 6.47 2.15 4.35
N ALA A 61 6.89 3.39 4.56
CA ALA A 61 8.32 3.71 4.61
C ALA A 61 8.97 2.95 5.78
N PRO A 62 10.12 2.28 5.56
CA PRO A 62 10.87 1.70 6.68
C PRO A 62 11.38 2.83 7.57
N VAL A 63 11.09 2.76 8.87
CA VAL A 63 11.50 3.78 9.86
C VAL A 63 12.55 3.19 10.79
N GLY A 64 13.74 3.81 10.78
CA GLY A 64 14.83 3.44 11.68
C GLY A 64 15.47 2.09 11.38
N GLU A 65 16.53 1.78 12.14
CA GLU A 65 17.41 0.62 11.91
C GLU A 65 16.67 -0.72 11.90
N GLU A 66 15.68 -0.90 12.78
CA GLU A 66 14.95 -2.16 12.93
C GLU A 66 14.16 -2.51 11.67
N ALA A 67 13.54 -1.54 11.01
CA ALA A 67 12.76 -1.75 9.79
C ALA A 67 13.65 -2.17 8.61
N PHE A 68 14.82 -1.55 8.46
CA PHE A 68 15.78 -1.95 7.42
C PHE A 68 16.37 -3.34 7.70
N ALA A 69 16.64 -3.67 8.97
CA ALA A 69 17.06 -5.01 9.35
C ALA A 69 15.97 -6.07 9.07
N GLU A 70 14.69 -5.75 9.32
CA GLU A 70 13.57 -6.63 8.97
C GLU A 70 13.49 -6.87 7.46
N LEU A 71 13.60 -5.82 6.63
CA LEU A 71 13.62 -5.96 5.17
C LEU A 71 14.74 -6.90 4.69
N ALA A 72 15.95 -6.75 5.24
CA ALA A 72 17.07 -7.62 4.91
C ALA A 72 16.80 -9.08 5.33
N LYS A 73 16.20 -9.31 6.51
CA LYS A 73 15.79 -10.65 6.98
C LYS A 73 14.71 -11.29 6.09
N LEU A 74 13.81 -10.47 5.53
CA LEU A 74 12.80 -10.90 4.55
C LEU A 74 13.39 -11.19 3.16
N GLY A 75 14.71 -11.02 2.98
CA GLY A 75 15.41 -11.32 1.73
C GLY A 75 15.34 -10.19 0.69
N VAL A 76 14.80 -9.03 1.06
CA VAL A 76 14.81 -7.84 0.20
C VAL A 76 16.26 -7.45 -0.08
N LYS A 77 16.55 -7.08 -1.33
CA LYS A 77 17.84 -6.49 -1.73
C LYS A 77 17.70 -5.08 -2.27
N VAL A 78 16.51 -4.74 -2.76
CA VAL A 78 16.23 -3.44 -3.37
C VAL A 78 15.01 -2.80 -2.71
N VAL A 79 15.18 -1.60 -2.18
CA VAL A 79 14.10 -0.76 -1.67
C VAL A 79 13.79 0.31 -2.71
N VAL A 80 12.52 0.43 -3.09
CA VAL A 80 12.03 1.40 -4.06
C VAL A 80 11.12 2.40 -3.36
N SER A 81 11.59 3.63 -3.15
CA SER A 81 10.72 4.73 -2.69
C SER A 81 10.05 5.37 -3.89
N VAL A 82 8.74 5.56 -3.77
CA VAL A 82 7.94 6.39 -4.68
C VAL A 82 7.41 7.64 -4.02
N ASP A 83 7.90 7.93 -2.81
CA ASP A 83 7.60 9.13 -2.07
C ASP A 83 8.35 10.34 -2.63
N GLY A 84 7.93 11.56 -2.29
CA GLY A 84 8.72 12.76 -2.52
C GLY A 84 9.83 12.97 -1.47
N GLN A 85 9.88 12.16 -0.41
CA GLN A 85 10.94 12.25 0.60
C GLN A 85 12.27 11.72 0.07
N ARG A 86 13.38 12.40 0.44
CA ARG A 86 14.71 11.86 0.24
C ARG A 86 14.84 10.51 0.96
N PRO A 87 15.22 9.43 0.26
CA PRO A 87 15.49 8.15 0.91
C PRO A 87 16.65 8.16 1.92
N GLU A 88 16.56 7.33 2.96
CA GLU A 88 17.64 7.05 3.92
C GLU A 88 18.66 6.05 3.35
N ILE A 89 19.39 6.46 2.30
CA ILE A 89 20.26 5.57 1.53
C ILE A 89 21.41 4.97 2.34
N GLU A 90 22.01 5.72 3.28
CA GLU A 90 23.15 5.21 4.06
C GLU A 90 22.72 4.12 5.04
N LEU A 91 21.54 4.28 5.63
CA LEU A 91 20.95 3.28 6.52
C LEU A 91 20.61 2.00 5.74
N ALA A 92 20.05 2.14 4.54
CA ALA A 92 19.81 1.00 3.67
C ALA A 92 21.11 0.25 3.32
N ARG A 93 22.17 0.97 2.95
CA ARG A 93 23.47 0.35 2.61
C ARG A 93 24.10 -0.37 3.80
N LYS A 94 23.94 0.15 5.02
CA LYS A 94 24.40 -0.53 6.25
C LYS A 94 23.79 -1.93 6.42
N HIS A 95 22.56 -2.13 5.92
CA HIS A 95 21.86 -3.42 5.90
C HIS A 95 22.04 -4.22 4.59
N GLY A 96 22.94 -3.79 3.71
CA GLY A 96 23.18 -4.45 2.42
C GLY A 96 22.03 -4.27 1.42
N LEU A 97 21.20 -3.24 1.60
CA LEU A 97 20.07 -2.90 0.74
C LEU A 97 20.48 -1.80 -0.25
N ARG A 98 20.09 -1.95 -1.51
CA ARG A 98 20.20 -0.91 -2.53
C ARG A 98 18.91 -0.10 -2.56
N TYR A 99 19.02 1.22 -2.63
CA TYR A 99 17.86 2.09 -2.78
C TYR A 99 17.65 2.52 -4.24
N ILE A 100 16.39 2.67 -4.65
CA ILE A 100 16.00 3.30 -5.91
C ILE A 100 14.87 4.28 -5.63
N HIS A 101 14.96 5.48 -6.21
CA HIS A 101 13.99 6.56 -5.97
C HIS A 101 13.24 6.90 -7.25
N ILE A 102 11.92 6.69 -7.27
CA ILE A 102 11.02 6.93 -8.41
C ILE A 102 9.79 7.68 -7.89
N PRO A 103 9.92 8.97 -7.52
CA PRO A 103 8.82 9.73 -6.95
C PRO A 103 7.63 9.78 -7.91
N ILE A 104 6.42 9.56 -7.39
CA ILE A 104 5.16 9.76 -8.11
C ILE A 104 4.19 10.60 -7.26
N GLY A 105 3.29 11.31 -7.93
CA GLY A 105 2.18 12.00 -7.29
C GLY A 105 0.97 11.09 -7.04
N TYR A 106 -0.07 11.65 -6.43
CA TYR A 106 -1.36 10.94 -6.25
C TYR A 106 -2.29 11.08 -7.45
N ASP A 107 -1.89 11.90 -8.42
CA ASP A 107 -2.56 12.15 -9.68
C ASP A 107 -2.26 11.08 -10.74
N GLY A 108 -1.27 10.20 -10.52
CA GLY A 108 -0.99 9.11 -11.45
C GLY A 108 0.38 8.45 -11.38
N VAL A 109 0.53 7.41 -12.20
CA VAL A 109 1.81 6.74 -12.51
C VAL A 109 2.22 7.12 -13.92
N HIS A 110 2.83 8.30 -14.06
CA HIS A 110 3.16 8.90 -15.35
C HIS A 110 4.18 8.09 -16.18
N GLU A 111 4.32 8.45 -17.45
CA GLU A 111 5.14 7.72 -18.44
C GLU A 111 6.56 7.43 -17.95
N HIS A 112 7.22 8.41 -17.31
CA HIS A 112 8.57 8.22 -16.76
C HIS A 112 8.60 7.11 -15.70
N ALA A 113 7.64 7.08 -14.78
CA ALA A 113 7.53 6.04 -13.77
C ALA A 113 7.22 4.67 -14.40
N CYS A 114 6.36 4.62 -15.42
CA CYS A 114 6.11 3.40 -16.20
C CYS A 114 7.40 2.86 -16.87
N LYS A 115 8.23 3.73 -17.46
CA LYS A 115 9.53 3.34 -18.02
C LYS A 115 10.51 2.90 -16.93
N ALA A 116 10.48 3.52 -15.76
CA ALA A 116 11.29 3.10 -14.61
C ALA A 116 10.87 1.72 -14.07
N ALA A 117 9.56 1.39 -14.07
CA ALA A 117 9.08 0.05 -13.77
C ALA A 117 9.60 -1.00 -14.77
N ALA A 118 9.59 -0.66 -16.06
CA ALA A 118 10.19 -1.51 -17.09
C ALA A 118 11.71 -1.67 -16.89
N ALA A 119 12.40 -0.61 -16.47
CA ALA A 119 13.82 -0.65 -16.13
C ALA A 119 14.11 -1.55 -14.92
N LEU A 120 13.32 -1.43 -13.84
CA LEU A 120 13.42 -2.28 -12.65
C LEU A 120 13.29 -3.76 -13.04
N THR A 121 12.23 -4.13 -13.74
CA THR A 121 11.95 -5.53 -14.08
C THR A 121 12.95 -6.14 -15.09
N LYS A 122 13.51 -5.32 -15.99
CA LYS A 122 14.57 -5.75 -16.92
C LYS A 122 15.93 -5.89 -16.23
N GLN A 123 16.32 -4.93 -15.39
CA GLN A 123 17.69 -4.81 -14.87
C GLN A 123 17.88 -5.44 -13.48
N ILE A 124 16.81 -5.65 -12.71
CA ILE A 124 16.86 -6.12 -11.32
C ILE A 124 16.10 -7.43 -11.20
N LYS A 125 16.78 -8.46 -10.70
CA LYS A 125 16.21 -9.80 -10.46
C LYS A 125 16.10 -10.12 -8.97
N ASP A 126 16.64 -9.27 -8.11
CA ASP A 126 16.55 -9.45 -6.67
C ASP A 126 15.17 -9.03 -6.12
N PRO A 127 14.75 -9.57 -4.97
CA PRO A 127 13.50 -9.17 -4.33
C PRO A 127 13.45 -7.69 -3.95
N MET A 128 12.33 -7.05 -4.29
CA MET A 128 12.09 -5.63 -4.13
C MET A 128 11.02 -5.35 -3.05
N TYR A 129 11.23 -4.27 -2.31
CA TYR A 129 10.21 -3.67 -1.44
C TYR A 129 9.88 -2.26 -1.93
N VAL A 130 8.64 -2.04 -2.37
CA VAL A 130 8.15 -0.74 -2.86
C VAL A 130 7.40 -0.03 -1.76
N HIS A 131 7.69 1.24 -1.50
CA HIS A 131 6.96 1.99 -0.50
C HIS A 131 6.70 3.44 -0.89
N CYS A 132 5.69 4.00 -0.22
CA CYS A 132 5.50 5.44 -0.04
C CYS A 132 5.44 5.71 1.47
N HIS A 133 5.01 6.88 1.93
CA HIS A 133 4.95 7.18 3.36
C HIS A 133 4.14 6.15 4.16
N HIS A 134 2.84 6.01 3.86
CA HIS A 134 1.93 5.12 4.58
C HIS A 134 1.75 3.74 3.93
N GLY A 135 2.21 3.54 2.70
CA GLY A 135 2.11 2.25 2.02
C GLY A 135 0.74 1.85 1.49
N LYS A 136 -0.22 2.79 1.42
CA LYS A 136 -1.61 2.50 1.03
C LYS A 136 -2.00 2.99 -0.36
N HIS A 137 -1.22 3.89 -0.97
CA HIS A 137 -1.66 4.63 -2.16
C HIS A 137 -0.61 4.54 -3.28
N ARG A 138 0.33 5.48 -3.32
CA ARG A 138 1.41 5.56 -4.32
C ARG A 138 2.24 4.26 -4.39
N GLY A 139 2.62 3.72 -3.23
CA GLY A 139 3.41 2.49 -3.12
C GLY A 139 2.75 1.29 -3.83
N PRO A 140 1.53 0.88 -3.40
CA PRO A 140 0.77 -0.18 -4.07
C PRO A 140 0.48 0.09 -5.56
N ALA A 141 0.25 1.35 -5.96
CA ALA A 141 0.05 1.71 -7.37
C ALA A 141 1.30 1.45 -8.21
N MET A 142 2.47 1.89 -7.75
CA MET A 142 3.72 1.60 -8.44
C MET A 142 4.05 0.10 -8.39
N ALA A 143 3.80 -0.58 -7.26
CA ALA A 143 4.02 -2.02 -7.14
C ALA A 143 3.13 -2.80 -8.12
N ALA A 144 1.88 -2.38 -8.33
CA ALA A 144 0.99 -2.95 -9.33
C ALA A 144 1.56 -2.76 -10.75
N VAL A 145 2.06 -1.57 -11.09
CA VAL A 145 2.70 -1.29 -12.39
C VAL A 145 3.98 -2.11 -12.59
N ILE A 146 4.82 -2.24 -11.57
CA ILE A 146 6.02 -3.11 -11.60
C ILE A 146 5.61 -4.57 -11.85
N ALA A 147 4.62 -5.07 -11.12
CA ALA A 147 4.17 -6.45 -11.25
C ALA A 147 3.53 -6.74 -12.62
N GLN A 148 2.74 -5.80 -13.16
CA GLN A 148 2.21 -5.90 -14.53
C GLN A 148 3.34 -5.85 -15.57
N SER A 149 4.34 -4.97 -15.38
CA SER A 149 5.51 -4.89 -16.26
C SER A 149 6.35 -6.17 -16.25
N ALA A 150 6.38 -6.89 -15.11
CA ALA A 150 7.06 -8.19 -14.99
C ALA A 150 6.21 -9.37 -15.50
N GLY A 151 4.93 -9.14 -15.81
CA GLY A 151 3.98 -10.20 -16.16
C GLY A 151 3.52 -11.05 -14.97
N TRP A 152 3.71 -10.58 -13.73
CA TRP A 152 3.30 -11.30 -12.51
C TRP A 152 1.83 -11.10 -12.17
N LEU A 153 1.28 -9.94 -12.49
CA LEU A 153 -0.14 -9.64 -12.31
C LEU A 153 -0.76 -9.24 -13.65
N ASP A 154 -1.96 -9.72 -13.90
CA ASP A 154 -2.83 -9.15 -14.92
C ASP A 154 -3.54 -7.87 -14.40
N ARG A 155 -4.26 -7.20 -15.31
CA ARG A 155 -5.03 -5.99 -15.00
C ARG A 155 -5.99 -6.17 -13.82
N LYS A 156 -6.70 -7.31 -13.74
CA LYS A 156 -7.69 -7.54 -12.66
C LYS A 156 -7.00 -7.72 -11.32
N GLN A 157 -5.90 -8.47 -11.29
CA GLN A 157 -5.11 -8.70 -10.09
C GLN A 157 -4.41 -7.42 -9.60
N ALA A 158 -3.95 -6.57 -10.52
CA ALA A 158 -3.38 -5.26 -10.21
C ALA A 158 -4.40 -4.33 -9.52
N ILE A 159 -5.65 -4.33 -10.00
CA ILE A 159 -6.74 -3.57 -9.37
C ILE A 159 -7.11 -4.15 -8.00
N GLU A 160 -7.09 -5.47 -7.86
CA GLU A 160 -7.34 -6.11 -6.56
C GLU A 160 -6.24 -5.80 -5.54
N LEU A 161 -4.99 -5.66 -5.98
CA LEU A 161 -3.90 -5.19 -5.11
C LEU A 161 -4.19 -3.80 -4.53
N LEU A 162 -4.70 -2.86 -5.32
CA LEU A 162 -5.06 -1.53 -4.82
C LEU A 162 -6.18 -1.58 -3.78
N LYS A 163 -7.19 -2.43 -3.99
CA LYS A 163 -8.26 -2.62 -3.01
C LYS A 163 -7.72 -3.21 -1.71
N ARG A 164 -6.91 -4.28 -1.82
CA ARG A 164 -6.28 -4.95 -0.68
C ARG A 164 -5.40 -3.99 0.12
N ALA A 165 -4.73 -3.06 -0.55
CA ALA A 165 -3.91 -2.05 0.11
C ALA A 165 -4.71 -0.89 0.75
N GLY A 166 -6.02 -0.83 0.53
CA GLY A 166 -6.84 0.27 0.99
C GLY A 166 -6.56 1.57 0.24
N THR A 167 -6.20 1.48 -1.05
CA THR A 167 -6.06 2.67 -1.90
C THR A 167 -7.36 3.45 -1.92
N GLY A 168 -7.33 4.74 -1.57
CA GLY A 168 -8.53 5.57 -1.57
C GLY A 168 -9.08 5.75 -2.98
N SER A 169 -10.40 5.60 -3.15
CA SER A 169 -11.07 5.81 -4.45
C SER A 169 -10.93 7.25 -4.97
N GLN A 170 -10.64 8.20 -4.08
CA GLN A 170 -10.35 9.58 -4.43
C GLN A 170 -9.11 9.78 -5.30
N TYR A 171 -8.15 8.85 -5.25
CA TYR A 171 -6.91 8.94 -6.02
C TYR A 171 -7.14 8.35 -7.40
N ALA A 172 -8.15 8.88 -8.11
CA ALA A 172 -8.67 8.35 -9.36
C ALA A 172 -7.58 8.19 -10.43
N GLY A 173 -6.55 9.05 -10.39
CA GLY A 173 -5.39 8.96 -11.26
C GLY A 173 -4.57 7.68 -11.05
N LEU A 174 -4.31 7.29 -9.80
CA LEU A 174 -3.63 6.02 -9.49
C LEU A 174 -4.43 4.81 -9.98
N TRP A 175 -5.75 4.83 -9.76
CA TRP A 175 -6.63 3.77 -10.25
C TRP A 175 -6.65 3.70 -11.77
N ARG A 176 -6.85 4.84 -12.44
CA ARG A 176 -6.87 4.98 -13.90
C ARG A 176 -5.59 4.43 -14.51
N ASP A 177 -4.43 4.80 -13.96
CA ASP A 177 -3.15 4.46 -14.58
C ASP A 177 -2.77 2.99 -14.33
N VAL A 178 -3.11 2.42 -13.17
CA VAL A 178 -2.96 0.99 -12.93
C VAL A 178 -3.89 0.16 -13.83
N ASP A 179 -5.14 0.62 -14.00
CA ASP A 179 -6.16 -0.05 -14.81
C ASP A 179 -5.86 0.01 -16.31
N GLY A 180 -5.33 1.14 -16.77
CA GLY A 180 -4.98 1.41 -18.16
C GLY A 180 -3.54 1.07 -18.53
N PHE A 181 -2.73 0.58 -17.58
CA PHE A 181 -1.33 0.29 -17.82
C PHE A 181 -1.15 -0.75 -18.94
N GLN A 182 -0.19 -0.48 -19.82
CA GLN A 182 0.26 -1.41 -20.84
C GLN A 182 1.79 -1.56 -20.74
N PRO A 183 2.33 -2.80 -20.75
CA PRO A 183 3.77 -3.02 -20.73
C PRO A 183 4.48 -2.28 -21.86
N GLN A 184 5.61 -1.65 -21.51
CA GLN A 184 6.41 -0.91 -22.47
C GLN A 184 7.08 -1.86 -23.49
N PRO A 185 7.13 -1.52 -24.78
CA PRO A 185 7.82 -2.34 -25.77
C PRO A 185 9.32 -2.50 -25.47
N ILE A 186 9.92 -3.56 -26.02
CA ILE A 186 11.33 -3.90 -25.75
C ILE A 186 12.29 -2.79 -26.18
N SER A 187 11.96 -2.06 -27.24
CA SER A 187 12.76 -1.00 -27.87
C SER A 187 12.75 0.36 -27.15
N VAL A 188 11.97 0.51 -26.07
CA VAL A 188 11.93 1.77 -25.32
C VAL A 188 13.25 2.02 -24.61
N GLU A 189 13.81 3.22 -24.78
CA GLU A 189 14.94 3.68 -24.00
C GLU A 189 14.56 3.75 -22.52
N LEU A 190 15.31 3.03 -21.69
CA LEU A 190 15.02 2.88 -20.27
C LEU A 190 15.77 3.96 -19.47
N PRO A 191 15.10 4.63 -18.52
CA PRO A 191 15.76 5.62 -17.69
C PRO A 191 16.81 4.96 -16.80
N LYS A 192 17.82 5.75 -16.43
CA LYS A 192 18.79 5.36 -15.41
C LYS A 192 18.08 5.32 -14.04
N LEU A 193 18.19 4.19 -13.35
CA LEU A 193 17.71 4.05 -11.98
C LEU A 193 18.72 4.67 -11.02
N VAL A 194 18.27 5.64 -10.22
CA VAL A 194 19.11 6.41 -9.29
C VAL A 194 18.67 6.16 -7.84
N GLU A 195 19.62 6.24 -6.91
CA GLU A 195 19.33 6.05 -5.47
C GLU A 195 18.60 7.24 -4.86
N VAL A 196 18.82 8.43 -5.42
CA VAL A 196 18.13 9.67 -5.07
C VAL A 196 17.82 10.40 -6.36
N ALA A 197 16.55 10.38 -6.78
CA ALA A 197 16.06 11.28 -7.83
C ALA A 197 16.22 12.73 -7.39
N GLU A 198 16.36 13.66 -8.33
CA GLU A 198 16.29 15.09 -8.01
C GLU A 198 14.98 15.35 -7.27
N ILE A 199 15.10 15.69 -5.99
CA ILE A 199 13.95 15.90 -5.11
C ILE A 199 13.29 17.19 -5.55
N SER A 200 11.98 17.16 -5.70
CA SER A 200 11.16 18.36 -5.85
C SER A 200 11.51 19.34 -4.73
N THR A 201 12.15 20.45 -5.09
CA THR A 201 12.40 21.55 -4.17
C THR A 201 11.07 22.06 -3.62
N LEU A 202 11.09 22.85 -2.55
CA LEU A 202 9.88 23.58 -2.14
C LEU A 202 9.24 24.31 -3.32
N ALA A 203 10.05 24.91 -4.20
CA ALA A 203 9.55 25.57 -5.41
C ALA A 203 8.81 24.60 -6.36
N SER A 204 9.29 23.37 -6.54
CA SER A 204 8.58 22.35 -7.32
C SER A 204 7.23 21.99 -6.69
N HIS A 205 7.18 21.77 -5.37
CA HIS A 205 5.91 21.51 -4.69
C HIS A 205 4.94 22.71 -4.72
N MET A 206 5.47 23.94 -4.76
CA MET A 206 4.67 25.15 -4.98
C MET A 206 4.10 25.24 -6.39
N VAL A 207 4.80 24.77 -7.41
CA VAL A 207 4.26 24.63 -8.76
C VAL A 207 3.11 23.63 -8.76
N ASP A 208 3.30 22.45 -8.16
CA ASP A 208 2.24 21.43 -8.04
C ASP A 208 1.02 21.97 -7.29
N THR A 209 1.26 22.66 -6.16
CA THR A 209 0.22 23.33 -5.38
C THR A 209 -0.54 24.37 -6.23
N SER A 210 0.17 25.15 -7.05
CA SER A 210 -0.44 26.14 -7.94
C SER A 210 -1.31 25.50 -9.01
N LEU A 211 -0.85 24.40 -9.61
CA LEU A 211 -1.64 23.63 -10.60
C LEU A 211 -2.92 23.06 -9.98
N GLN A 212 -2.84 22.46 -8.79
CA GLN A 212 -4.04 21.95 -8.10
C GLN A 212 -4.97 23.08 -7.65
N TYR A 213 -4.41 24.23 -7.28
CA TYR A 213 -5.21 25.42 -6.96
C TYR A 213 -5.97 25.94 -8.19
N GLU A 214 -5.35 25.95 -9.37
CA GLU A 214 -6.01 26.32 -10.63
C GLU A 214 -7.16 25.37 -10.98
N VAL A 215 -7.01 24.05 -10.78
CA VAL A 215 -8.10 23.08 -10.92
C VAL A 215 -9.30 23.47 -10.04
N LEU A 216 -9.07 23.83 -8.78
CA LEU A 216 -10.15 24.27 -7.89
C LEU A 216 -10.75 25.62 -8.28
N LEU A 217 -9.97 26.54 -8.86
CA LEU A 217 -10.52 27.78 -9.42
C LEU A 217 -11.46 27.50 -10.58
N ASP A 218 -11.15 26.51 -11.42
CA ASP A 218 -12.02 26.10 -12.52
C ASP A 218 -13.30 25.42 -12.01
N SER A 219 -13.18 24.51 -11.03
CA SER A 219 -14.35 23.96 -10.30
C SER A 219 -15.23 25.05 -9.69
N MET A 220 -14.64 26.13 -9.20
CA MET A 220 -15.37 27.27 -8.63
C MET A 220 -16.17 28.05 -9.70
N LYS A 221 -15.65 28.16 -10.93
CA LYS A 221 -16.34 28.82 -12.05
C LYS A 221 -17.52 28.00 -12.56
N THR A 222 -17.34 26.68 -12.68
CA THR A 222 -18.36 25.77 -13.21
C THR A 222 -19.34 25.27 -12.15
N ASN A 223 -19.00 25.45 -10.86
CA ASN A 223 -19.60 24.75 -9.71
C ASN A 223 -19.50 23.21 -9.81
N GLU A 224 -18.56 22.68 -10.59
CA GLU A 224 -18.28 21.25 -10.69
C GLU A 224 -17.12 20.88 -9.75
N TRP A 225 -17.45 20.69 -8.47
CA TRP A 225 -16.49 20.33 -7.44
C TRP A 225 -16.36 18.83 -7.28
N LYS A 226 -15.13 18.34 -7.17
CA LYS A 226 -14.84 16.96 -6.80
C LYS A 226 -14.01 16.93 -5.53
N VAL A 227 -14.39 16.03 -4.62
CA VAL A 227 -13.62 15.75 -3.40
C VAL A 227 -12.19 15.29 -3.74
N SER A 228 -12.01 14.56 -4.86
CA SER A 228 -10.70 14.17 -5.36
C SER A 228 -9.78 15.36 -5.61
N ASP A 229 -10.29 16.43 -6.19
CA ASP A 229 -9.48 17.57 -6.62
C ASP A 229 -9.04 18.38 -5.38
N VAL A 230 -9.93 18.52 -4.39
CA VAL A 230 -9.59 19.11 -3.09
C VAL A 230 -8.51 18.29 -2.38
N ARG A 231 -8.61 16.96 -2.41
CA ARG A 231 -7.61 16.06 -1.81
C ARG A 231 -6.23 16.18 -2.47
N LEU A 232 -6.17 16.38 -3.79
CA LEU A 232 -4.91 16.63 -4.48
C LEU A 232 -4.26 17.93 -4.01
N LEU A 233 -5.04 19.00 -3.82
CA LEU A 233 -4.51 20.25 -3.26
C LEU A 233 -4.05 20.10 -1.81
N GLN A 234 -4.80 19.38 -0.97
CA GLN A 234 -4.36 19.10 0.40
C GLN A 234 -3.00 18.40 0.42
N GLU A 235 -2.83 17.42 -0.46
CA GLU A 235 -1.61 16.64 -0.49
C GLU A 235 -0.43 17.45 -1.03
N ALA A 236 -0.63 18.26 -2.07
CA ALA A 236 0.38 19.19 -2.56
C ALA A 236 0.84 20.16 -1.45
N LEU A 237 -0.10 20.67 -0.65
CA LEU A 237 0.20 21.51 0.52
C LEU A 237 0.89 20.74 1.65
N ARG A 238 0.54 19.48 1.90
CA ARG A 238 1.22 18.64 2.90
C ARG A 238 2.66 18.34 2.51
N GLU A 239 2.91 17.99 1.26
CA GLU A 239 4.27 17.76 0.77
C GLU A 239 5.10 19.05 0.80
N SER A 240 4.48 20.19 0.47
CA SER A 240 5.08 21.51 0.64
C SER A 240 5.45 21.82 2.09
N HIS A 241 4.52 21.58 3.02
CA HIS A 241 4.76 21.74 4.46
C HIS A 241 5.91 20.85 4.96
N ARG A 242 6.06 19.65 4.40
CA ARG A 242 7.11 18.70 4.79
C ARG A 242 8.51 19.18 4.43
N VAL A 243 8.66 19.88 3.30
CA VAL A 243 9.98 20.33 2.80
C VAL A 243 10.26 21.81 3.08
N CYS A 244 9.29 22.55 3.61
CA CYS A 244 9.48 23.97 3.93
C CYS A 244 10.45 24.18 5.10
N ASN A 245 11.05 25.36 5.17
CA ASN A 245 11.91 25.73 6.28
C ASN A 245 11.08 26.01 7.56
N GLU A 246 11.75 26.12 8.71
CA GLU A 246 11.07 26.29 10.00
C GLU A 246 10.24 27.56 10.08
N GLU A 247 10.68 28.64 9.44
CA GLU A 247 9.96 29.92 9.42
C GLU A 247 8.64 29.83 8.63
N MET A 248 8.60 29.04 7.56
CA MET A 248 7.41 28.83 6.72
C MET A 248 6.41 27.85 7.33
N ARG A 249 6.85 26.98 8.25
CA ARG A 249 6.07 25.86 8.78
C ARG A 249 4.70 26.27 9.33
N PRO A 250 4.55 27.36 10.13
CA PRO A 250 3.25 27.79 10.63
C PRO A 250 2.27 28.18 9.50
N TRP A 251 2.74 28.93 8.49
CA TRP A 251 1.91 29.36 7.36
C TRP A 251 1.50 28.19 6.46
N MET A 252 2.42 27.26 6.22
CA MET A 252 2.11 26.03 5.48
C MET A 252 1.11 25.16 6.23
N HIS A 253 1.28 25.03 7.56
CA HIS A 253 0.34 24.29 8.40
C HIS A 253 -1.07 24.91 8.36
N ASP A 254 -1.18 26.25 8.39
CA ASP A 254 -2.46 26.94 8.26
C ASP A 254 -3.14 26.67 6.91
N SER A 255 -2.39 26.71 5.81
CA SER A 255 -2.90 26.34 4.48
C SER A 255 -3.39 24.89 4.42
N VAL A 256 -2.62 23.93 4.98
CA VAL A 256 -3.03 22.52 5.06
C VAL A 256 -4.34 22.37 5.84
N ARG A 257 -4.47 23.07 6.98
CA ARG A 257 -5.68 23.04 7.81
C ARG A 257 -6.89 23.64 7.10
N LEU A 258 -6.71 24.75 6.38
CA LEU A 258 -7.79 25.39 5.61
C LEU A 258 -8.35 24.45 4.53
N VAL A 259 -7.48 23.81 3.75
CA VAL A 259 -7.94 22.90 2.68
C VAL A 259 -8.50 21.59 3.24
N HIS A 260 -8.07 21.16 4.42
CA HIS A 260 -8.65 19.97 5.07
C HIS A 260 -10.17 20.10 5.29
N ALA A 261 -10.65 21.27 5.70
CA ALA A 261 -12.07 21.50 5.93
C ALA A 261 -12.91 21.50 4.64
N MET A 262 -12.29 21.81 3.49
CA MET A 262 -12.98 21.98 2.21
C MET A 262 -13.62 20.71 1.67
N GLU A 263 -13.11 19.52 2.01
CA GLU A 263 -13.74 18.25 1.58
C GLU A 263 -15.20 18.16 2.05
N SER A 264 -15.43 18.43 3.34
CA SER A 264 -16.76 18.39 3.93
C SER A 264 -17.70 19.44 3.30
N GLN A 265 -17.14 20.56 2.83
CA GLN A 265 -17.90 21.63 2.17
C GLN A 265 -18.33 21.20 0.76
N VAL A 266 -17.47 20.49 0.02
CA VAL A 266 -17.84 19.87 -1.27
C VAL A 266 -18.92 18.81 -1.07
N GLU A 267 -18.79 17.95 -0.06
CA GLU A 267 -19.77 16.90 0.24
C GLU A 267 -21.15 17.46 0.60
N ARG A 268 -21.18 18.52 1.42
CA ARG A 268 -22.42 19.25 1.77
C ARG A 268 -22.95 20.12 0.63
N LYS A 269 -22.19 20.29 -0.46
CA LYS A 269 -22.47 21.23 -1.56
C LYS A 269 -22.62 22.68 -1.10
N ASP A 270 -21.88 23.08 -0.06
CA ASP A 270 -21.87 24.45 0.43
C ASP A 270 -20.90 25.32 -0.40
N PHE A 271 -21.38 25.73 -1.58
CA PHE A 271 -20.57 26.52 -2.52
C PHE A 271 -20.24 27.92 -2.02
N GLN A 272 -21.02 28.45 -1.07
CA GLN A 272 -20.70 29.73 -0.45
C GLN A 272 -19.51 29.57 0.50
N GLU A 273 -19.56 28.58 1.40
CA GLU A 273 -18.46 28.28 2.31
C GLU A 273 -17.18 27.91 1.55
N LEU A 274 -17.28 27.18 0.42
CA LEU A 274 -16.14 26.88 -0.46
C LEU A 274 -15.48 28.14 -1.05
N ARG A 275 -16.28 29.11 -1.50
CA ARG A 275 -15.76 30.40 -2.00
C ARG A 275 -15.04 31.18 -0.92
N GLU A 276 -15.58 31.18 0.30
CA GLU A 276 -14.94 31.79 1.46
C GLU A 276 -13.64 31.07 1.85
N SER A 277 -13.61 29.74 1.81
CA SER A 277 -12.40 28.94 2.03
C SER A 277 -11.33 29.20 0.97
N MET A 278 -11.69 29.26 -0.31
CA MET A 278 -10.76 29.61 -1.40
C MET A 278 -10.17 31.01 -1.24
N THR A 279 -10.98 31.97 -0.75
CA THR A 279 -10.53 33.33 -0.45
C THR A 279 -9.54 33.34 0.70
N ARG A 280 -9.83 32.63 1.80
CA ARG A 280 -8.92 32.47 2.95
C ARG A 280 -7.61 31.79 2.56
N LEU A 281 -7.68 30.74 1.74
CA LEU A 281 -6.50 30.05 1.23
C LEU A 281 -5.63 30.99 0.38
N LYS A 282 -6.23 31.79 -0.51
CA LYS A 282 -5.51 32.79 -1.30
C LYS A 282 -4.75 33.78 -0.40
N GLN A 283 -5.40 34.26 0.66
CA GLN A 283 -4.77 35.17 1.62
C GLN A 283 -3.58 34.52 2.33
N ALA A 284 -3.72 33.26 2.78
CA ALA A 284 -2.64 32.50 3.41
C ALA A 284 -1.45 32.29 2.45
N CYS A 285 -1.71 31.93 1.19
CA CYS A 285 -0.67 31.79 0.16
C CYS A 285 0.04 33.13 -0.09
N ASN A 286 -0.70 34.24 -0.18
CA ASN A 286 -0.13 35.56 -0.39
C ASN A 286 0.79 35.99 0.76
N GLN A 287 0.41 35.72 2.01
CA GLN A 287 1.24 36.04 3.18
C GLN A 287 2.63 35.37 3.10
N CYS A 288 2.68 34.12 2.66
CA CYS A 288 3.94 33.41 2.44
C CYS A 288 4.70 33.97 1.22
N HIS A 289 4.02 34.16 0.10
CA HIS A 289 4.63 34.65 -1.14
C HIS A 289 5.18 36.07 -1.03
N GLU A 290 4.53 36.96 -0.29
CA GLU A 290 5.01 38.33 -0.08
C GLU A 290 6.42 38.38 0.54
N ARG A 291 6.74 37.42 1.42
CA ARG A 291 8.04 37.33 2.10
C ARG A 291 9.08 36.54 1.31
N TYR A 292 8.67 35.53 0.55
CA TYR A 292 9.61 34.52 0.02
C TYR A 292 9.63 34.39 -1.51
N ARG A 293 8.76 35.10 -2.24
CA ARG A 293 8.68 35.06 -3.70
C ARG A 293 9.00 36.40 -4.37
N ASN A 294 9.04 37.49 -3.60
CA ASN A 294 9.42 38.82 -4.07
C ASN A 294 10.93 39.07 -3.96
#